data_AF-A0A4R7LUQ1-F1
#
_entry.id   AF-A0A4R7LUQ1-F1
#
_cell.length_a   1.000
_cell.length_b   1.000
_cell.length_c   1.000
_cell.angle_alpha   90.00
_cell.angle_beta   90.00
_cell.angle_gamma   90.00
#
_symmetry.space_group_name_H-M   'P 1'
#
loop_
_entity.id
_entity.type
_entity.pdbx_description
1 polymer ?
#
loop_
_entity_poly.entity_id
_entity_poly.type
_entity_poly.pdbx_seq_one_letter_code
_entity_poly.pdbx_strand_id
1 'polypeptide(L)'
;MTNHPTPEQAREQLSAVQARSITSERDRSVHALATAVFGATTAFYMASQNILAGGMAHAVKTVAFIALWLLVAWWIERAAKTVPRRARLWSRTGIAGSFVLSLIAVLPWLNHASQSADNTWPMVALGAVLAAAPALVAAAAIRWISR
;
A
#
# COMPACT_ATOMS: atom_id res chain seq x y z
N MET A 1 -41.40 15.57 -16.62
CA MET A 1 -41.12 16.87 -15.96
C MET A 1 -40.04 16.62 -14.92
N THR A 2 -38.81 17.09 -15.20
CA THR A 2 -37.67 16.97 -14.29
C THR A 2 -37.81 18.04 -13.21
N ASN A 3 -38.20 17.63 -12.00
CA ASN A 3 -38.18 18.51 -10.83
C ASN A 3 -36.72 18.86 -10.51
N HIS A 4 -36.23 19.95 -11.06
CA HIS A 4 -34.94 20.49 -10.70
C HIS A 4 -35.04 20.99 -9.24
N PRO A 5 -34.08 20.59 -8.37
CA PRO A 5 -34.08 21.04 -6.99
C PRO A 5 -33.98 22.57 -6.96
N THR A 6 -34.77 23.18 -6.08
CA THR A 6 -34.67 24.62 -5.87
C THR A 6 -33.27 24.99 -5.34
N PRO A 7 -32.81 26.22 -5.53
CA PRO A 7 -31.51 26.67 -5.00
C PRO A 7 -31.37 26.41 -3.49
N GLU A 8 -32.45 26.56 -2.70
CA GLU A 8 -32.47 26.22 -1.28
C GLU A 8 -32.30 24.71 -1.04
N GLN A 9 -33.03 23.87 -1.78
CA GLN A 9 -32.91 22.40 -1.67
C GLN A 9 -31.52 21.91 -2.09
N ALA A 10 -30.91 22.53 -3.10
CA ALA A 10 -29.55 22.23 -3.51
C ALA A 10 -28.54 22.61 -2.42
N ARG A 11 -28.74 23.74 -1.73
CA ARG A 11 -27.89 24.17 -0.59
C ARG A 11 -28.08 23.29 0.63
N GLU A 12 -29.30 22.87 0.95
CA GLU A 12 -29.59 21.92 2.04
C GLU A 12 -29.04 20.53 1.75
N GLN A 13 -29.14 20.06 0.50
CA GLN A 13 -28.50 18.80 0.10
C GLN A 13 -26.99 18.92 0.15
N LEU A 14 -26.41 20.05 -0.29
CA LEU A 14 -24.99 20.28 -0.16
C LEU A 14 -24.57 20.32 1.30
N SER A 15 -25.27 21.04 2.16
CA SER A 15 -24.94 21.15 3.59
C SER A 15 -25.13 19.82 4.32
N ALA A 16 -26.14 19.02 3.97
CA ALA A 16 -26.35 17.67 4.49
C ALA A 16 -25.28 16.68 4.02
N VAL A 17 -24.79 16.81 2.77
CA VAL A 17 -23.69 16.01 2.23
C VAL A 17 -22.34 16.48 2.79
N GLN A 18 -22.17 17.78 3.04
CA GLN A 18 -20.97 18.37 3.63
C GLN A 18 -20.88 18.10 5.15
N ALA A 19 -22.03 18.01 5.83
CA ALA A 19 -22.16 17.56 7.22
C ALA A 19 -22.03 16.04 7.37
N ARG A 20 -22.36 15.25 6.32
CA ARG A 20 -21.92 13.85 6.17
C ARG A 20 -20.44 13.84 5.80
N SER A 21 -19.66 14.14 6.83
CA SER A 21 -18.23 14.25 6.85
C SER A 21 -17.54 13.29 5.87
N ILE A 22 -16.76 13.85 4.94
CA ILE A 22 -15.79 13.17 4.04
C ILE A 22 -14.59 12.65 4.86
N THR A 23 -14.84 12.31 6.11
CA THR A 23 -13.92 11.97 7.19
C THR A 23 -14.45 10.76 7.93
N SER A 24 -15.08 9.81 7.23
CA SER A 24 -15.44 8.56 7.87
C SER A 24 -14.13 7.88 8.29
N GLU A 25 -13.98 7.70 9.60
CA GLU A 25 -12.83 7.02 10.22
C GLU A 25 -12.61 5.62 9.60
N ARG A 26 -13.70 5.04 9.08
CA ARG A 26 -13.77 3.80 8.32
C ARG A 26 -13.01 3.84 6.99
N ASP A 27 -13.11 4.92 6.20
CA ASP A 27 -12.37 5.01 4.94
C ASP A 27 -10.86 5.15 5.18
N ARG A 28 -10.49 5.83 6.27
CA ARG A 28 -9.10 5.97 6.69
C ARG A 28 -8.51 4.65 7.17
N SER A 29 -9.27 3.88 7.96
CA SER A 29 -8.83 2.59 8.47
C SER A 29 -8.69 1.55 7.36
N VAL A 30 -9.59 1.55 6.37
CA VAL A 30 -9.46 0.70 5.16
C VAL A 30 -8.18 1.03 4.40
N HIS A 31 -7.81 2.30 4.24
CA HIS A 31 -6.57 2.68 3.58
C HIS A 31 -5.31 2.34 4.37
N ALA A 32 -5.32 2.58 5.69
CA ALA A 32 -4.22 2.20 6.56
C ALA A 32 -4.01 0.68 6.53
N LEU A 33 -5.10 -0.10 6.61
CA LEU A 33 -5.08 -1.55 6.50
C LEU A 33 -4.53 -2.01 5.14
N ALA A 34 -5.03 -1.44 4.04
CA ALA A 34 -4.58 -1.82 2.70
C ALA A 34 -3.09 -1.50 2.48
N THR A 35 -2.61 -0.38 3.00
CA THR A 35 -1.18 0.00 2.93
C THR A 35 -0.32 -0.93 3.80
N ALA A 36 -0.83 -1.35 4.97
CA ALA A 36 -0.15 -2.32 5.82
C ALA A 36 -0.10 -3.72 5.19
N VAL A 37 -1.21 -4.18 4.59
CA VAL A 37 -1.28 -5.45 3.85
C VAL A 37 -0.27 -5.45 2.70
N PHE A 38 -0.13 -4.34 1.99
CA PHE A 38 0.86 -4.18 0.94
C PHE A 38 2.30 -4.36 1.44
N GLY A 39 2.65 -3.67 2.53
CA GLY A 39 3.98 -3.81 3.16
C GLY A 39 4.24 -5.25 3.65
N ALA A 40 3.26 -5.85 4.34
CA ALA A 40 3.36 -7.23 4.83
C ALA A 40 3.53 -8.25 3.70
N THR A 41 2.77 -8.09 2.60
CA THR A 41 2.87 -8.96 1.42
C THR A 41 4.26 -8.86 0.79
N THR A 42 4.81 -7.64 0.69
CA THR A 42 6.15 -7.40 0.14
C THR A 42 7.24 -8.04 1.00
N ALA A 43 7.12 -7.92 2.33
CA ALA A 43 8.03 -8.56 3.27
C ALA A 43 7.97 -10.10 3.18
N PHE A 44 6.77 -10.66 3.07
CA PHE A 44 6.56 -12.11 2.92
C PHE A 44 7.13 -12.65 1.60
N TYR A 45 6.98 -11.91 0.51
CA TYR A 45 7.58 -12.27 -0.79
C TYR A 45 9.11 -12.30 -0.74
N MET A 46 9.73 -11.34 -0.05
CA MET A 46 11.17 -11.33 0.17
C MET A 46 11.62 -12.49 1.05
N ALA A 47 11.00 -12.70 2.21
CA ALA A 47 11.33 -13.80 3.13
C ALA A 47 11.23 -15.20 2.48
N SER A 48 10.30 -15.38 1.55
CA SER A 48 10.11 -16.64 0.82
C SER A 48 11.09 -16.86 -0.33
N GLN A 49 12.01 -15.93 -0.64
CA GLN A 49 13.04 -16.12 -1.68
C GLN A 49 14.01 -17.25 -1.31
N ASN A 50 14.30 -17.43 -0.01
CA ASN A 50 15.25 -18.44 0.46
C ASN A 50 14.65 -19.85 0.65
N ILE A 51 13.34 -20.04 0.44
CA ILE A 51 12.65 -21.30 0.76
C ILE A 51 12.42 -22.16 -0.49
N LEU A 52 12.44 -21.58 -1.70
CA LEU A 52 12.07 -22.26 -2.94
C LEU A 52 13.23 -22.22 -3.94
N ALA A 53 13.95 -23.34 -4.07
CA ALA A 53 15.14 -23.45 -4.92
C ALA A 53 14.83 -23.69 -6.42
N GLY A 54 13.56 -23.83 -6.83
CA GLY A 54 13.18 -24.15 -8.21
C GLY A 54 12.77 -22.93 -9.03
N GLY A 55 13.33 -22.75 -10.24
CA GLY A 55 13.03 -21.61 -11.12
C GLY A 55 11.54 -21.45 -11.47
N MET A 56 10.79 -22.55 -11.63
CA MET A 56 9.35 -22.51 -11.86
C MET A 56 8.56 -22.08 -10.61
N ALA A 57 8.96 -22.56 -9.42
CA ALA A 57 8.38 -22.11 -8.16
C ALA A 57 8.65 -20.62 -7.92
N HIS A 58 9.82 -20.14 -8.33
CA HIS A 58 10.18 -18.74 -8.27
C HIS A 58 9.30 -17.88 -9.20
N ALA A 59 9.10 -18.30 -10.45
CA ALA A 59 8.26 -17.60 -11.42
C ALA A 59 6.79 -17.53 -10.97
N VAL A 60 6.22 -18.66 -10.52
CA VAL A 60 4.84 -18.72 -10.01
C VAL A 60 4.66 -17.81 -8.80
N LYS A 61 5.64 -17.78 -7.88
CA LYS A 61 5.62 -16.90 -6.73
C LYS A 61 5.68 -15.41 -7.12
N THR A 62 6.53 -15.05 -8.08
CA THR A 62 6.61 -13.68 -8.59
C THR A 62 5.29 -13.25 -9.23
N VAL A 63 4.67 -14.11 -10.04
CA VAL A 63 3.36 -13.83 -10.66
C VAL A 63 2.27 -13.68 -9.60
N ALA A 64 2.21 -14.58 -8.63
CA ALA A 64 1.26 -14.50 -7.52
C ALA A 64 1.44 -13.22 -6.69
N PHE A 65 2.69 -12.82 -6.45
CA PHE A 65 3.01 -11.57 -5.75
C PHE A 65 2.54 -10.35 -6.54
N ILE A 66 2.85 -10.27 -7.85
CA ILE A 66 2.39 -9.18 -8.72
C ILE A 66 0.87 -9.13 -8.76
N ALA A 67 0.20 -10.28 -8.90
CA ALA A 67 -1.26 -10.35 -8.91
C ALA A 67 -1.85 -9.83 -7.59
N LEU A 68 -1.28 -10.21 -6.44
CA LEU A 68 -1.71 -9.72 -5.14
C LEU A 68 -1.45 -8.21 -4.98
N TRP A 69 -0.33 -7.70 -5.49
CA TRP A 69 -0.01 -6.28 -5.54
C TRP A 69 -1.03 -5.48 -6.34
N LEU A 70 -1.37 -5.96 -7.55
CA LEU A 70 -2.37 -5.35 -8.42
C LEU A 70 -3.76 -5.41 -7.78
N LEU A 71 -4.09 -6.51 -7.11
CA LEU A 71 -5.38 -6.68 -6.44
C LEU A 71 -5.52 -5.74 -5.25
N VAL A 72 -4.46 -5.53 -4.47
CA VAL A 72 -4.42 -4.54 -3.39
C VAL A 72 -4.51 -3.11 -3.95
N ALA A 73 -3.76 -2.78 -5.00
CA ALA A 73 -3.82 -1.46 -5.64
C ALA A 73 -5.21 -1.17 -6.20
N TRP A 74 -5.82 -2.14 -6.88
CA TRP A 74 -7.18 -2.05 -7.40
C TRP A 74 -8.21 -1.91 -6.28
N TRP A 75 -8.06 -2.66 -5.19
CA TRP A 75 -8.96 -2.57 -4.04
C TRP A 75 -8.87 -1.21 -3.34
N ILE A 76 -7.66 -0.65 -3.21
CA ILE A 76 -7.40 0.72 -2.73
C ILE A 76 -8.13 1.74 -3.60
N GLU A 77 -8.04 1.62 -4.93
CA GLU A 77 -8.74 2.55 -5.84
C GLU A 77 -10.26 2.41 -5.77
N ARG A 78 -10.78 1.18 -5.61
CA ARG A 78 -12.22 0.91 -5.60
C ARG A 78 -12.90 1.31 -4.29
N ALA A 79 -12.21 1.18 -3.16
CA ALA A 79 -12.70 1.61 -1.85
C ALA A 79 -12.70 3.15 -1.70
N ALA A 80 -11.81 3.83 -2.42
CA ALA A 80 -11.50 5.25 -2.29
C ALA A 80 -12.38 6.19 -3.15
N LYS A 81 -13.71 6.11 -3.10
CA LYS A 81 -14.56 7.04 -3.86
C LYS A 81 -14.55 8.48 -3.31
N THR A 82 -14.24 8.67 -2.02
CA THR A 82 -14.22 9.96 -1.33
C THR A 82 -13.04 10.05 -0.37
N VAL A 83 -11.82 10.27 -0.88
CA VAL A 83 -10.60 10.28 -0.06
C VAL A 83 -10.00 11.68 0.04
N PRO A 84 -9.66 12.17 1.25
CA PRO A 84 -8.96 13.43 1.41
C PRO A 84 -7.62 13.40 0.68
N ARG A 85 -7.36 14.41 -0.17
CA ARG A 85 -6.18 14.50 -1.06
C ARG A 85 -4.85 14.18 -0.36
N ARG A 86 -4.71 14.53 0.92
CA ARG A 86 -3.51 14.27 1.73
C ARG A 86 -3.28 12.78 2.00
N ALA A 87 -4.31 12.00 2.34
CA ALA A 87 -4.17 10.56 2.57
C ALA A 87 -3.78 9.80 1.30
N ARG A 88 -4.31 10.24 0.15
CA ARG A 88 -3.93 9.69 -1.17
C ARG A 88 -2.48 9.99 -1.53
N LEU A 89 -1.99 11.18 -1.19
CA LEU A 89 -0.58 11.55 -1.40
C LEU A 89 0.34 10.68 -0.54
N TRP A 90 0.05 10.55 0.76
CA TRP A 90 0.82 9.70 1.68
C TRP A 90 0.86 8.23 1.25
N SER A 91 -0.28 7.67 0.84
CA SER A 91 -0.33 6.29 0.34
C SER A 91 0.53 6.11 -0.91
N ARG A 92 0.45 7.05 -1.87
CA ARG A 92 1.28 7.02 -3.08
C ARG A 92 2.77 7.17 -2.78
N THR A 93 3.15 8.09 -1.90
CA THR A 93 4.57 8.28 -1.55
C THR A 93 5.12 7.10 -0.76
N GLY A 94 4.32 6.48 0.12
CA GLY A 94 4.71 5.26 0.83
C GLY A 94 4.92 4.09 -0.14
N ILE A 95 3.98 3.85 -1.05
CA ILE A 95 4.08 2.78 -2.05
C ILE A 95 5.26 3.02 -3.01
N ALA A 96 5.36 4.23 -3.58
CA ALA A 96 6.43 4.58 -4.50
C ALA A 96 7.79 4.53 -3.80
N GLY A 97 7.88 5.02 -2.56
CA GLY A 97 9.09 4.95 -1.73
C GLY A 97 9.50 3.51 -1.46
N SER A 98 8.57 2.66 -1.05
CA SER A 98 8.83 1.22 -0.85
C SER A 98 9.31 0.53 -2.14
N PHE A 99 8.70 0.85 -3.28
CA PHE A 99 9.10 0.30 -4.57
C PHE A 99 10.51 0.74 -5.00
N VAL A 100 10.78 2.05 -4.93
CA VAL A 100 12.09 2.64 -5.28
C VAL A 100 13.17 2.11 -4.36
N LEU A 101 12.93 2.07 -3.05
CA LEU A 101 13.87 1.54 -2.08
C LEU A 101 14.16 0.06 -2.32
N SER A 102 13.13 -0.71 -2.66
CA SER A 102 13.30 -2.13 -3.00
C SER A 102 14.18 -2.33 -4.24
N LEU A 103 13.94 -1.55 -5.31
CA LEU A 103 14.67 -1.69 -6.58
C LEU A 103 16.09 -1.13 -6.53
N ILE A 104 16.31 -0.01 -5.84
CA ILE A 104 17.59 0.71 -5.89
C ILE A 104 18.53 0.29 -4.75
N ALA A 105 18.00 -0.10 -3.59
CA ALA A 105 18.83 -0.43 -2.44
C ALA A 105 18.73 -1.92 -2.07
N VAL A 106 17.53 -2.42 -1.77
CA VAL A 106 17.39 -3.74 -1.14
C VAL A 106 17.76 -4.88 -2.11
N LEU A 107 17.21 -4.88 -3.32
CA LEU A 107 17.52 -5.91 -4.31
C LEU A 107 18.99 -5.88 -4.75
N PRO A 108 19.60 -4.73 -5.07
CA PRO A 108 21.03 -4.68 -5.40
C PRO A 108 21.91 -5.12 -4.24
N TRP A 109 21.57 -4.74 -3.00
CA TRP A 109 22.32 -5.18 -1.82
C TRP A 109 22.25 -6.70 -1.63
N LEU A 110 21.05 -7.30 -1.66
CA LEU A 110 20.88 -8.75 -1.53
C LEU A 110 21.52 -9.52 -2.69
N ASN A 111 21.46 -8.96 -3.91
CA ASN A 111 22.12 -9.57 -5.07
C ASN A 111 23.65 -9.51 -4.92
N HIS A 112 24.20 -8.35 -4.54
CA HIS A 112 25.64 -8.22 -4.30
C HIS A 112 26.12 -9.14 -3.17
N ALA A 113 25.38 -9.22 -2.06
CA ALA A 113 25.70 -10.14 -0.96
C ALA A 113 25.69 -11.61 -1.40
N SER A 114 24.75 -12.00 -2.27
CA SER A 114 24.67 -13.37 -2.80
C SER A 114 25.86 -13.81 -3.64
N GLN A 115 26.69 -12.87 -4.11
CA GLN A 115 27.90 -13.19 -4.88
C GLN A 115 29.04 -13.74 -4.00
N SER A 116 29.04 -13.44 -2.71
CA SER A 116 30.08 -13.89 -1.78
C SER A 116 29.62 -15.06 -0.90
N ALA A 117 28.36 -15.08 -0.49
CA ALA A 117 27.76 -16.17 0.27
C ALA A 117 26.23 -16.15 0.12
N ASP A 118 25.58 -17.29 0.34
CA ASP A 118 24.12 -17.36 0.32
C ASP A 118 23.49 -16.39 1.33
N ASN A 119 22.40 -15.73 0.91
CA ASN A 119 21.70 -14.77 1.75
C ASN A 119 21.09 -15.46 2.97
N THR A 120 21.54 -15.07 4.17
CA THR A 120 20.98 -15.60 5.41
C THR A 120 19.54 -15.11 5.66
N TRP A 121 18.75 -15.89 6.39
CA TRP A 121 17.37 -15.53 6.75
C TRP A 121 17.26 -14.16 7.45
N PRO A 122 18.16 -13.80 8.39
CA PRO A 122 18.17 -12.46 9.00
C PRO A 122 18.41 -11.33 7.99
N MET A 123 19.29 -11.52 7.01
CA MET A 123 19.55 -10.50 5.96
C MET A 123 18.31 -10.26 5.10
N VAL A 124 17.64 -11.34 4.70
CA VAL A 124 16.41 -11.23 3.91
C VAL A 124 15.28 -10.61 4.74
N ALA A 125 15.17 -10.95 6.03
CA ALA A 125 14.22 -10.31 6.94
C ALA A 125 14.50 -8.79 7.09
N LEU A 126 15.77 -8.39 7.19
CA LEU A 126 16.15 -6.97 7.24
C LEU A 126 15.77 -6.26 5.93
N GLY A 127 16.08 -6.86 4.79
CA GLY A 127 15.70 -6.33 3.48
C GLY A 127 14.18 -6.15 3.33
N ALA A 128 13.41 -7.15 3.79
CA ALA A 128 11.95 -7.11 3.84
C ALA A 128 11.41 -5.97 4.70
N VAL A 129 11.98 -5.76 5.89
CA VAL A 129 11.61 -4.65 6.79
C VAL A 129 11.94 -3.30 6.16
N LEU A 130 13.13 -3.15 5.59
CA LEU A 130 13.55 -1.92 4.91
C LEU A 130 12.64 -1.60 3.74
N ALA A 131 12.33 -2.58 2.88
CA ALA A 131 11.42 -2.44 1.76
C ALA A 131 10.00 -2.02 2.20
N ALA A 132 9.49 -2.58 3.30
CA ALA A 132 8.16 -2.27 3.82
C ALA A 132 8.09 -0.94 4.60
N ALA A 133 9.21 -0.43 5.11
CA ALA A 133 9.24 0.70 6.03
C ALA A 133 8.56 1.97 5.47
N PRO A 134 8.80 2.43 4.22
CA PRO A 134 8.14 3.61 3.69
C PRO A 134 6.61 3.49 3.65
N ALA A 135 6.09 2.34 3.23
CA ALA A 135 4.65 2.07 3.22
C ALA A 135 4.06 2.01 4.64
N LEU A 136 4.76 1.38 5.59
CA LEU A 136 4.32 1.31 6.99
C LEU A 136 4.31 2.69 7.67
N VAL A 137 5.33 3.51 7.42
CA VAL A 137 5.39 4.90 7.90
C VAL A 137 4.27 5.73 7.30
N ALA A 138 4.00 5.59 6.00
CA ALA A 138 2.86 6.26 5.37
C ALA A 138 1.51 5.81 5.96
N ALA A 139 1.34 4.51 6.23
CA ALA A 139 0.14 3.98 6.88
C ALA A 139 -0.05 4.55 8.30
N ALA A 140 1.04 4.62 9.08
CA ALA A 140 1.04 5.23 10.41
C ALA A 140 0.71 6.72 10.35
N ALA A 141 1.29 7.47 9.41
CA ALA A 141 1.02 8.89 9.20
C ALA A 141 -0.45 9.14 8.83
N ILE A 142 -1.03 8.32 7.94
CA ILE A 142 -2.45 8.39 7.59
C ILE A 142 -3.34 8.18 8.83
N ARG A 143 -2.94 7.28 9.74
CA ARG A 143 -3.67 6.96 10.97
C ARG A 143 -3.47 7.98 12.11
N TRP A 144 -2.34 8.69 12.13
CA TRP A 144 -2.01 9.65 13.20
C TRP A 144 -2.45 11.07 12.87
N ILE A 145 -2.38 11.49 11.60
CA ILE A 145 -2.91 12.79 11.14
C ILE A 145 -4.45 12.86 11.28
N SER A 146 -5.09 11.73 11.58
CA SER A 146 -6.53 11.59 11.77
C SER A 146 -7.03 11.61 13.22
N ARG A 147 -6.15 11.67 14.21
CA ARG A 147 -6.49 11.95 15.62
C ARG A 147 -6.39 13.45 15.89
#